data_AF-A0A934EG38-F1
#
_entry.id   AF-A0A934EG38-F1
#
_cell.length_a   1.000
_cell.length_b   1.000
_cell.length_c   1.000
_cell.angle_alpha   90.00
_cell.angle_beta   90.00
_cell.angle_gamma   90.00
#
_symmetry.space_group_name_H-M   'P 1'
#
loop_
_entity.id
_entity.type
_entity.pdbx_description
1 polymer ?
#
loop_
_entity_poly.entity_id
_entity_poly.type
_entity_poly.pdbx_seq_one_letter_code
_entity_poly.pdbx_strand_id
1 'polypeptide(L)'
;MGKLTIGTFSSLVGSMSLDFAVKLSEAAVKKGHKVDFWMSGNATMLAKKGQKAFKDYSFLSKTLQEMLATGNFNITACEACAEARGYHKEDCPDGFQRKSMDWYLASTFEADRVLHIGGD
;
A
#
# COMPACT_ATOMS: atom_id res chain seq x y z
N MET A 1 18.95 -10.73 -1.93
CA MET A 1 17.72 -10.01 -1.54
C MET A 1 16.73 -10.12 -2.67
N GLY A 2 15.44 -10.23 -2.33
CA GLY A 2 14.38 -10.45 -3.31
C GLY A 2 13.41 -9.27 -3.42
N LYS A 3 12.67 -9.22 -4.53
CA LYS A 3 11.55 -8.32 -4.80
C LYS A 3 10.24 -9.01 -4.43
N LEU A 4 9.48 -8.40 -3.54
CA LEU A 4 8.13 -8.84 -3.18
C LEU A 4 7.12 -7.88 -3.76
N THR A 5 6.06 -8.41 -4.37
CA THR A 5 4.87 -7.64 -4.71
C THR A 5 3.75 -8.04 -3.77
N ILE A 6 3.26 -7.08 -2.99
CA ILE A 6 2.25 -7.30 -1.95
C ILE A 6 1.00 -6.51 -2.33
N GLY A 7 -0.04 -7.21 -2.74
CA GLY A 7 -1.35 -6.62 -3.04
C GLY A 7 -2.30 -6.74 -1.87
N THR A 8 -3.03 -5.67 -1.56
CA THR A 8 -4.07 -5.68 -0.53
C THR A 8 -5.32 -4.95 -0.99
N PHE A 9 -6.47 -5.44 -0.50
CA PHE A 9 -7.80 -5.03 -0.95
C PHE A 9 -8.71 -4.54 0.19
N SER A 10 -8.36 -4.90 1.42
CA SER A 10 -9.18 -4.70 2.61
C SER A 10 -9.16 -3.25 3.12
N SER A 11 -10.22 -2.85 3.82
CA SER A 11 -10.43 -1.48 4.27
C SER A 11 -9.38 -0.95 5.24
N LEU A 12 -9.10 0.36 5.17
CA LEU A 12 -8.26 1.10 6.12
C LEU A 12 -8.72 0.97 7.57
N VAL A 13 -10.03 1.03 7.76
CA VAL A 13 -10.71 0.91 9.04
C VAL A 13 -11.61 -0.31 8.98
N GLY A 14 -11.59 -1.11 10.04
CA GLY A 14 -12.45 -2.31 10.16
C GLY A 14 -11.83 -3.60 9.64
N SER A 15 -10.60 -3.58 9.12
CA SER A 15 -9.88 -4.80 8.73
C SER A 15 -8.44 -4.82 9.25
N MET A 16 -8.10 -5.88 9.98
CA MET A 16 -6.71 -6.12 10.40
C MET A 16 -5.81 -6.60 9.25
N SER A 17 -6.38 -6.99 8.10
CA SER A 17 -5.61 -7.48 6.97
C SER A 17 -4.72 -6.39 6.37
N LEU A 18 -5.18 -5.14 6.34
CA LEU A 18 -4.37 -4.02 5.87
C LEU A 18 -3.20 -3.74 6.82
N ASP A 19 -3.46 -3.68 8.14
CA ASP A 19 -2.40 -3.53 9.15
C ASP A 19 -1.34 -4.62 9.04
N PHE A 20 -1.78 -5.87 8.87
CA PHE A 20 -0.88 -6.99 8.68
C PHE A 20 -0.04 -6.84 7.40
N ALA A 21 -0.66 -6.44 6.28
CA ALA A 21 0.03 -6.24 5.02
C ALA A 21 1.13 -5.16 5.13
N VAL A 22 0.84 -4.06 5.82
CA VAL A 22 1.83 -2.98 6.07
C VAL A 22 2.95 -3.46 7.00
N LYS A 23 2.62 -4.15 8.10
CA LYS A 23 3.65 -4.70 9.03
C LYS A 23 4.53 -5.74 8.37
N LEU A 24 3.97 -6.59 7.50
CA LEU A 24 4.76 -7.57 6.75
C LEU A 24 5.70 -6.87 5.76
N SER A 25 5.21 -5.84 5.08
CA SER A 25 6.02 -5.01 4.18
C SER A 25 7.19 -4.37 4.94
N GLU A 26 6.93 -3.82 6.13
CA GLU A 26 7.95 -3.22 7.00
C GLU A 26 9.02 -4.24 7.40
N ALA A 27 8.60 -5.45 7.79
CA ALA A 27 9.52 -6.53 8.15
C ALA A 27 10.38 -6.97 6.94
N ALA A 28 9.81 -7.02 5.74
CA ALA A 28 10.54 -7.34 4.52
C ALA A 28 11.57 -6.25 4.18
N VAL A 29 11.17 -4.98 4.22
CA VAL A 29 12.07 -3.82 3.99
C VAL A 29 13.22 -3.82 5.00
N LYS A 30 12.95 -4.03 6.29
CA LYS A 30 13.98 -4.11 7.35
C LYS A 30 15.00 -5.24 7.13
N LYS A 31 14.61 -6.30 6.43
CA LYS A 31 15.50 -7.42 6.05
C LYS A 31 16.23 -7.18 4.73
N GLY A 32 16.09 -6.01 4.11
CA GLY A 32 16.77 -5.63 2.88
C GLY A 32 16.06 -6.07 1.59
N HIS A 33 14.82 -6.52 1.67
CA HIS A 33 14.02 -6.81 0.49
C HIS A 33 13.47 -5.53 -0.14
N LYS A 34 13.23 -5.57 -1.46
CA LYS A 34 12.43 -4.56 -2.15
C LYS A 34 10.97 -4.95 -2.10
N VAL A 35 10.09 -4.00 -1.83
CA VAL A 35 8.65 -4.23 -1.74
C VAL A 35 7.90 -3.26 -2.62
N ASP A 36 7.14 -3.81 -3.56
CA ASP A 36 6.12 -3.10 -4.33
C ASP A 36 4.76 -3.37 -3.67
N PHE A 37 4.21 -2.36 -3.00
CA PHE A 37 2.94 -2.46 -2.28
C PHE A 37 1.79 -1.88 -3.10
N TRP A 38 0.80 -2.71 -3.40
CA TRP A 38 -0.35 -2.35 -4.21
C TRP A 38 -1.63 -2.31 -3.37
N MET A 39 -2.37 -1.21 -3.47
CA MET A 39 -3.64 -1.01 -2.78
C MET A 39 -4.77 -0.87 -3.80
N SER A 40 -5.67 -1.84 -3.82
CA SER A 40 -6.89 -1.81 -4.63
C SER A 40 -8.12 -1.92 -3.74
N GLY A 41 -9.31 -1.78 -4.32
CA GLY A 41 -10.57 -1.89 -3.57
C GLY A 41 -10.62 -0.91 -2.39
N ASN A 42 -10.97 -1.41 -1.21
CA ASN A 42 -11.13 -0.59 -0.01
C ASN A 42 -9.79 -0.12 0.57
N ALA A 43 -8.70 -0.86 0.33
CA ALA A 43 -7.35 -0.49 0.77
C ALA A 43 -6.87 0.83 0.14
N THR A 44 -7.38 1.17 -1.04
CA THR A 44 -7.05 2.40 -1.76
C THR A 44 -7.29 3.66 -0.90
N MET A 45 -8.17 3.62 0.11
CA MET A 45 -8.38 4.76 1.02
C MET A 45 -7.18 5.09 1.91
N LEU A 46 -6.24 4.16 2.11
CA LEU A 46 -4.99 4.42 2.85
C LEU A 46 -4.14 5.51 2.16
N ALA A 47 -4.29 5.70 0.85
CA ALA A 47 -3.56 6.71 0.09
C ALA A 47 -4.21 8.10 0.10
N LYS A 48 -5.24 8.37 0.92
CA LYS A 48 -5.83 9.71 1.04
C LYS A 48 -5.19 10.49 2.20
N LYS A 49 -4.79 11.73 1.95
CA LYS A 49 -4.31 12.73 2.94
C LYS A 49 -5.42 13.09 3.94
N GLY A 50 -5.00 13.69 5.06
CA GLY A 50 -5.92 14.22 6.07
C GLY A 50 -6.44 13.19 7.07
N GLN A 51 -5.95 11.94 7.01
CA GLN A 51 -6.20 10.95 8.06
C GLN A 51 -5.68 11.47 9.42
N LYS A 52 -6.45 11.21 10.48
CA LYS A 52 -6.10 11.59 11.85
C LYS A 52 -5.88 10.34 12.69
N ALA A 53 -4.91 10.42 13.60
CA ALA A 53 -4.70 9.37 14.59
C ALA A 53 -5.81 9.41 15.65
N PHE A 54 -6.42 8.26 15.89
CA PHE A 54 -7.36 8.03 16.99
C PHE A 54 -6.90 6.81 17.77
N LYS A 55 -7.22 6.75 19.07
CA LYS A 55 -6.74 5.69 19.96
C LYS A 55 -7.10 4.28 19.49
N ASP A 56 -8.30 4.11 18.95
CA ASP A 56 -8.88 2.80 18.63
C ASP A 56 -8.87 2.49 17.13
N TYR A 57 -8.18 3.30 16.32
CA TYR A 57 -8.11 3.14 14.87
C TYR A 57 -6.66 3.04 14.40
N SER A 58 -6.43 2.18 13.41
CA SER A 58 -5.14 2.06 12.75
C SER A 58 -4.73 3.39 12.11
N PHE A 59 -3.50 3.81 12.38
CA PHE A 59 -2.90 5.00 11.78
C PHE A 59 -1.50 4.65 11.28
N LEU A 60 -1.38 4.44 9.97
CA LEU A 60 -0.21 3.81 9.34
C LEU A 60 0.73 4.82 8.65
N SER A 61 0.37 6.10 8.63
CA SER A 61 1.08 7.14 7.86
C SER A 61 2.57 7.23 8.20
N LYS A 62 2.92 7.25 9.49
CA LYS A 62 4.33 7.31 9.94
C LYS A 62 5.14 6.13 9.41
N THR A 63 4.65 4.91 9.61
CA THR A 63 5.31 3.67 9.16
C THR A 63 5.51 3.66 7.64
N LEU A 64 4.52 4.10 6.87
CA LEU A 64 4.61 4.14 5.40
C LEU A 64 5.65 5.16 4.93
N GLN A 65 5.71 6.33 5.56
CA GLN A 65 6.71 7.36 5.25
C GLN A 65 8.13 6.89 5.62
N GLU A 66 8.31 6.21 6.75
CA GLU A 66 9.59 5.63 7.14
C GLU A 66 10.04 4.54 6.16
N MET A 67 9.14 3.68 5.68
CA MET A 67 9.46 2.69 4.64
C MET A 67 9.82 3.37 3.31
N LEU A 68 9.05 4.37 2.87
CA LEU A 68 9.34 5.15 1.66
C LEU A 68 10.75 5.76 1.71
N ALA A 69 11.13 6.33 2.85
CA ALA A 69 12.45 6.95 3.05
C ALA A 69 13.63 5.98 2.88
N THR A 70 13.40 4.65 2.97
CA THR A 70 14.46 3.65 2.74
C THR A 70 14.84 3.48 1.27
N GLY A 71 13.98 3.91 0.33
CA GLY A 71 14.15 3.65 -1.11
C GLY A 71 13.90 2.21 -1.55
N ASN A 72 13.59 1.28 -0.61
CA ASN A 72 13.29 -0.12 -0.90
C ASN A 72 11.78 -0.42 -0.89
N PHE A 73 10.94 0.59 -0.75
CA PHE A 73 9.49 0.46 -0.68
C PHE A 73 8.84 1.39 -1.70
N ASN A 74 7.99 0.83 -2.55
CA ASN A 74 7.08 1.57 -3.41
C ASN A 74 5.65 1.32 -2.93
N ILE A 75 4.83 2.38 -2.87
CA ILE A 75 3.41 2.27 -2.55
C ILE A 75 2.55 2.88 -3.65
N THR A 76 1.62 2.07 -4.14
CA THR A 76 0.83 2.39 -5.32
C THR A 76 -0.64 2.11 -5.07
N ALA A 77 -1.47 3.13 -5.21
CA ALA A 77 -2.92 3.03 -5.22
C ALA A 77 -3.46 2.76 -6.63
N CYS A 78 -4.46 1.89 -6.72
CA CYS A 78 -5.25 1.72 -7.93
C CYS A 78 -5.95 3.03 -8.28
N GLU A 79 -5.61 3.59 -9.43
CA GLU A 79 -6.13 4.87 -9.91
C GLU A 79 -7.65 4.85 -10.05
N ALA A 80 -8.20 3.81 -10.68
CA ALA A 80 -9.64 3.64 -10.87
C ALA A 80 -10.39 3.51 -9.53
N CYS A 81 -9.83 2.80 -8.54
CA CYS A 81 -10.44 2.67 -7.21
C CYS A 81 -10.45 4.00 -6.44
N ALA A 82 -9.45 4.86 -6.67
CA ALA A 82 -9.35 6.18 -6.08
C ALA A 82 -10.35 7.16 -6.73
N GLU A 83 -10.43 7.17 -8.07
CA GLU A 83 -11.43 7.97 -8.81
C GLU A 83 -12.86 7.59 -8.40
N ALA A 84 -13.15 6.30 -8.30
CA ALA A 84 -14.45 5.80 -7.85
C ALA A 84 -14.81 6.21 -6.41
N ARG A 85 -13.81 6.57 -5.59
CA ARG A 85 -13.98 7.05 -4.20
C ARG A 85 -13.82 8.57 -4.08
N GLY A 86 -13.71 9.28 -5.21
CA GLY A 86 -13.70 10.73 -5.26
C GLY A 86 -12.45 11.38 -4.66
N TYR A 87 -11.27 10.78 -4.85
CA TYR A 87 -10.01 11.46 -4.53
C TYR A 87 -8.99 11.36 -5.67
N HIS A 88 -8.19 12.41 -5.80
CA HIS A 88 -7.28 12.60 -6.91
C HIS A 88 -5.81 12.60 -6.46
N LYS A 89 -4.89 12.88 -7.39
CA LYS A 89 -3.44 12.77 -7.13
C LYS A 89 -2.99 13.74 -6.04
N GLU A 90 -3.54 14.94 -6.03
CA GLU A 90 -3.32 16.01 -5.07
C GLU A 90 -3.73 15.62 -3.64
N ASP A 91 -4.70 14.71 -3.51
CA ASP A 91 -5.13 14.13 -2.24
C ASP A 91 -4.17 13.06 -1.71
N CYS A 92 -3.13 12.64 -2.45
CA CYS A 92 -2.23 11.58 -2.00
C CYS A 92 -1.01 12.12 -1.25
N PRO A 93 -0.55 11.46 -0.16
CA PRO A 93 0.71 11.78 0.49
C PRO A 93 1.89 11.75 -0.48
N ASP A 94 2.93 12.54 -0.19
CA ASP A 94 4.12 12.55 -1.03
C ASP A 94 4.77 11.16 -1.07
N GLY A 95 5.27 10.79 -2.24
CA GLY A 95 5.82 9.45 -2.52
C GLY A 95 4.78 8.38 -2.87
N PHE A 96 3.48 8.62 -2.63
CA PHE A 96 2.45 7.68 -3.04
C PHE A 96 2.17 7.80 -4.54
N GLN A 97 2.12 6.65 -5.20
CA GLN A 97 1.82 6.57 -6.63
C GLN A 97 0.35 6.23 -6.84
N ARG A 98 -0.20 6.69 -7.97
CA ARG A 98 -1.48 6.20 -8.52
C ARG A 98 -1.21 5.64 -9.91
N LYS A 99 -1.65 4.42 -10.16
CA LYS A 99 -1.41 3.71 -11.42
C LYS A 99 -2.59 2.83 -11.79
N SER A 100 -2.67 2.45 -13.07
CA SER A 100 -3.58 1.41 -13.56
C SER A 100 -3.16 0.02 -13.04
N MET A 101 -4.05 -0.95 -13.22
CA MET A 101 -3.78 -2.35 -12.89
C MET A 101 -2.64 -2.97 -13.71
N ASP A 102 -2.30 -2.39 -14.87
CA ASP A 102 -1.18 -2.86 -15.69
C ASP A 102 0.16 -2.73 -14.95
N TRP A 103 0.31 -1.70 -14.12
CA TRP A 103 1.48 -1.56 -13.26
C TRP A 103 1.57 -2.72 -12.27
N TYR A 104 0.43 -3.12 -11.69
CA TYR A 104 0.40 -4.24 -10.75
C TYR A 104 0.76 -5.55 -11.44
N LEU A 105 0.19 -5.81 -12.62
CA LEU A 105 0.55 -6.96 -13.44
C LEU A 105 2.06 -7.00 -13.73
N ALA A 106 2.63 -5.88 -14.19
CA ALA A 106 4.07 -5.78 -14.47
C ALA A 106 4.91 -6.04 -13.21
N SER A 107 4.55 -5.44 -12.08
CA SER A 107 5.24 -5.67 -10.80
C SER A 107 5.18 -7.14 -10.39
N THR A 108 4.02 -7.80 -10.48
CA THR A 108 3.86 -9.22 -10.15
C THR A 108 4.67 -10.15 -11.06
N PHE A 109 4.80 -9.81 -12.35
CA PHE A 109 5.56 -10.61 -13.30
C PHE A 109 7.07 -10.61 -13.00
N GLU A 110 7.58 -9.48 -12.51
CA GLU A 110 8.98 -9.31 -12.14
C GLU A 110 9.32 -9.74 -10.69
N ALA A 111 8.31 -10.06 -9.87
CA ALA A 111 8.51 -10.35 -8.46
C ALA A 111 9.08 -11.74 -8.23
N ASP A 112 9.98 -11.86 -7.23
CA ASP A 112 10.38 -13.18 -6.75
C ASP A 112 9.23 -13.86 -6.03
N ARG A 113 8.41 -13.08 -5.30
CA ARG A 113 7.24 -13.59 -4.55
C ARG A 113 6.10 -12.58 -4.64
N VAL A 114 4.90 -13.10 -4.84
CA VAL A 114 3.66 -12.32 -4.83
C VAL A 114 2.82 -12.76 -3.65
N LEU A 115 2.33 -11.80 -2.86
CA LEU A 115 1.37 -12.06 -1.79
C LEU A 115 0.12 -11.22 -2.02
N HIS A 116 -1.03 -11.87 -2.02
CA HIS A 116 -2.33 -11.21 -1.94
C HIS A 116 -2.85 -11.33 -0.51
N ILE A 117 -3.05 -10.20 0.15
CA ILE A 117 -3.44 -10.14 1.55
C ILE A 117 -4.77 -9.42 1.68
N GLY A 118 -5.76 -10.17 2.17
CA GLY A 118 -7.13 -9.73 2.26
C GLY A 118 -7.88 -9.90 0.93
N GLY A 119 -9.13 -9.46 0.98
CA GLY A 119 -10.17 -9.64 -0.02
C GLY A 119 -11.50 -9.42 0.69
N ASP A 120 -12.50 -8.91 -0.03
CA ASP A 120 -13.88 -8.91 0.46
C ASP A 120 -14.51 -10.29 0.24
#